data_AF-A0A3D8VL37-F1
#
_entry.id   AF-A0A3D8VL37-F1
#
_cell.length_a   1.000
_cell.length_b   1.000
_cell.length_c   1.000
_cell.angle_alpha   90.00
_cell.angle_beta   90.00
_cell.angle_gamma   90.00
#
_symmetry.space_group_name_H-M   'P 1'
#
loop_
_entity.id
_entity.type
_entity.pdbx_description
1 polymer ?
#
loop_
_entity_poly.entity_id
_entity_poly.type
_entity_poly.pdbx_seq_one_letter_code
_entity_poly.pdbx_strand_id
1 'polypeptide(L)'
;MVAQETLTNENKNEINHLYGIKEILTESEWIERFRAAGFSSISIMDTSKELTKTVITDIRPSETISEELYDIWDAHHEYLSRPNIPLSFRVFTCRK
;
A
#
# COMPACT_ATOMS: atom_id res chain seq x y z
N MET A 1 1.16 3.54 0.32
CA MET A 1 1.44 2.52 -0.70
C MET A 1 2.51 3.09 -1.63
N VAL A 2 3.55 2.32 -1.94
CA VAL A 2 4.68 2.74 -2.77
C VAL A 2 4.86 1.73 -3.88
N ALA A 3 4.99 2.21 -5.12
CA ALA A 3 5.30 1.36 -6.25
C ALA A 3 6.79 0.99 -6.21
N GLN A 4 7.10 -0.30 -6.37
CA GLN A 4 8.50 -0.76 -6.47
C GLN A 4 9.16 -0.24 -7.75
N GLU A 5 8.36 -0.10 -8.80
CA GLU A 5 8.73 0.41 -10.12
C GLU A 5 7.55 1.17 -10.74
N THR A 6 7.79 1.87 -11.85
CA THR A 6 6.73 2.58 -12.56
C THR A 6 5.64 1.61 -13.02
N LEU A 7 4.43 1.82 -12.52
CA LEU A 7 3.30 0.95 -12.84
C LEU A 7 2.82 1.16 -14.29
N THR A 8 2.47 0.05 -14.94
CA THR A 8 1.70 0.05 -16.19
C THR A 8 0.31 0.64 -15.96
N ASN A 9 -0.34 1.10 -17.03
CA ASN A 9 -1.71 1.61 -16.94
C ASN A 9 -2.71 0.54 -16.47
N GLU A 10 -2.47 -0.72 -16.83
CA GLU A 10 -3.26 -1.86 -16.38
C GLU A 10 -3.18 -2.03 -14.86
N ASN A 11 -1.97 -2.07 -14.30
CA ASN A 11 -1.76 -2.14 -12.85
C ASN A 11 -2.39 -0.95 -12.13
N LYS A 12 -2.25 0.27 -12.67
CA LYS A 12 -2.87 1.47 -12.09
C LYS A 12 -4.39 1.39 -12.06
N ASN A 13 -5.01 0.93 -13.15
CA ASN A 13 -6.45 0.79 -13.24
C ASN A 13 -6.97 -0.27 -12.28
N GLU A 14 -6.30 -1.41 -12.18
CA GLU A 14 -6.65 -2.47 -11.24
C GLU A 14 -6.55 -1.99 -9.79
N ILE A 15 -5.46 -1.32 -9.41
CA ILE A 15 -5.29 -0.84 -8.03
C ILE A 15 -6.30 0.27 -7.71
N ASN A 16 -6.61 1.15 -8.67
CA ASN A 16 -7.66 2.14 -8.49
C ASN A 16 -9.04 1.48 -8.36
N HIS A 17 -9.32 0.44 -9.14
CA HIS A 17 -10.60 -0.30 -9.04
C HIS A 17 -10.74 -1.00 -7.68
N LEU A 18 -9.69 -1.67 -7.21
CA LEU A 18 -9.72 -2.46 -5.99
C LEU A 18 -9.63 -1.62 -4.71
N TYR A 19 -8.84 -0.53 -4.71
CA TYR A 19 -8.55 0.26 -3.50
C TYR A 19 -8.99 1.73 -3.58
N GLY A 20 -9.49 2.20 -4.73
CA GLY A 20 -9.84 3.62 -4.94
C GLY A 20 -8.64 4.57 -4.97
N ILE A 21 -7.41 4.05 -5.07
CA ILE A 21 -6.17 4.83 -5.03
C ILE A 21 -5.86 5.36 -6.43
N LYS A 22 -5.98 6.68 -6.60
CA LYS A 22 -5.80 7.36 -7.89
C LYS A 22 -4.33 7.51 -8.31
N GLU A 23 -3.43 7.57 -7.34
CA GLU A 23 -2.04 7.87 -7.60
C GLU A 23 -1.13 7.04 -6.70
N ILE A 24 -0.17 6.38 -7.34
CA ILE A 24 0.81 5.52 -6.68
C ILE A 24 2.16 5.91 -7.22
N LEU A 25 2.97 6.42 -6.32
CA LEU A 25 4.29 6.92 -6.63
C LEU A 25 5.33 5.87 -6.26
N THR A 26 6.39 5.85 -7.05
CA THR A 26 7.66 5.24 -6.70
C THR A 26 8.31 5.96 -5.53
N GLU A 27 9.32 5.33 -4.94
CA GLU A 27 10.10 5.93 -3.85
C GLU A 27 10.74 7.27 -4.27
N SER A 28 11.32 7.33 -5.47
CA SER A 28 11.92 8.55 -6.02
C SER A 28 10.90 9.67 -6.20
N GLU A 29 9.73 9.35 -6.73
CA GLU A 29 8.66 10.34 -6.93
C GLU A 29 8.12 10.87 -5.59
N TRP A 30 8.03 10.02 -4.56
CA TRP A 30 7.71 10.44 -3.20
C TRP A 30 8.75 11.43 -2.67
N ILE A 31 10.04 11.13 -2.82
CA ILE A 31 11.14 12.00 -2.38
C ILE A 31 11.07 13.35 -3.08
N GLU A 32 10.84 13.38 -4.39
CA GLU A 32 10.68 14.62 -5.16
C GLU A 32 9.53 15.47 -4.65
N ARG A 33 8.37 14.85 -4.36
CA ARG A 33 7.23 15.56 -3.78
C ARG A 33 7.51 16.13 -2.40
N PHE A 34 8.23 15.40 -1.56
CA PHE A 34 8.62 15.92 -0.25
C PHE A 34 9.59 17.09 -0.36
N ARG A 35 10.56 17.04 -1.28
CA ARG A 35 11.47 18.18 -1.54
C ARG A 35 10.71 19.40 -2.05
N ALA A 36 9.80 19.19 -3.01
CA ALA A 36 8.95 20.26 -3.54
C ALA A 36 8.04 20.88 -2.46
N ALA A 37 7.65 20.09 -1.45
CA ALA A 37 6.91 20.57 -0.28
C ALA A 37 7.78 21.29 0.78
N GLY A 38 9.09 21.42 0.54
CA GLY A 38 10.02 22.16 1.40
C GLY A 38 10.66 21.34 2.52
N PHE A 39 10.65 20.00 2.44
CA PHE A 39 11.43 19.16 3.36
C PHE A 39 12.88 19.08 2.87
N SER A 40 13.83 19.41 3.76
CA SER A 40 15.26 19.44 3.47
C SER A 40 15.95 18.10 3.75
N SER A 41 15.46 17.36 4.75
CA SER A 41 15.96 16.05 5.14
C SER A 41 14.86 15.01 5.01
N ILE A 42 15.09 14.00 4.17
CA ILE A 42 14.18 12.89 3.92
C ILE A 42 14.98 11.61 4.12
N SER A 43 14.55 10.74 5.03
CA SER A 43 15.13 9.42 5.24
C SER A 43 14.04 8.36 5.19
N ILE A 44 14.43 7.15 4.78
CA ILE A 44 13.55 5.99 4.74
C ILE A 44 13.97 5.07 5.88
N MET A 45 13.03 4.73 6.75
CA MET A 45 13.30 3.76 7.80
C MET A 45 13.40 2.37 7.19
N ASP A 46 14.41 1.62 7.63
CA ASP A 46 14.47 0.19 7.33
C ASP A 46 13.37 -0.52 8.13
N THR A 47 12.35 -0.95 7.42
CA THR A 47 11.24 -1.70 8.00
C THR A 47 11.50 -3.18 7.75
N SER A 48 11.48 -3.97 8.83
CA SER A 48 11.39 -5.42 8.76
C SER A 48 10.38 -5.84 7.69
N LYS A 49 10.83 -6.67 6.73
CA LYS A 49 9.94 -7.28 5.73
C LYS A 49 8.98 -8.29 6.35
N GLU A 50 9.35 -8.81 7.51
CA GLU A 50 8.54 -9.75 8.28
C GLU A 50 7.46 -8.99 9.05
N LEU A 51 6.21 -9.24 8.68
CA LEU A 51 5.06 -8.83 9.48
C LEU A 51 4.96 -9.77 10.69
N THR A 52 5.07 -9.21 11.90
CA THR A 52 4.84 -9.99 13.12
C THR A 52 3.36 -10.35 13.18
N LYS A 53 3.05 -11.65 13.01
CA LYS A 53 1.69 -12.15 13.22
C LYS A 53 1.30 -11.91 14.67
N THR A 54 0.33 -11.03 14.88
CA THR A 54 -0.24 -10.79 16.20
C THR A 54 -1.45 -11.69 16.35
N VAL A 55 -1.53 -12.43 17.46
CA VAL A 55 -2.72 -13.21 17.79
C VAL A 55 -3.83 -12.24 18.13
N ILE A 56 -4.89 -12.21 17.32
CA ILE A 56 -6.02 -11.32 17.56
C ILE A 56 -7.00 -12.05 18.49
N THR A 57 -7.06 -11.62 19.75
CA THR A 57 -7.90 -12.26 20.78
C THR A 57 -9.25 -11.57 20.97
N ASP A 58 -9.41 -10.34 20.48
CA ASP A 58 -10.58 -9.48 20.74
C ASP A 58 -11.36 -9.13 19.47
N ILE A 59 -11.44 -10.04 18.49
CA ILE A 59 -12.31 -9.85 17.32
C ILE A 59 -13.78 -10.05 17.72
N ARG A 60 -14.60 -9.03 17.45
CA ARG A 60 -16.05 -9.12 17.42
C ARG A 60 -16.50 -8.98 15.97
N PRO A 61 -16.67 -10.08 15.22
CA PRO A 61 -17.12 -9.99 13.85
C PRO A 61 -18.54 -9.40 13.82
N SER A 62 -18.85 -8.62 12.80
CA SER A 62 -20.21 -8.14 12.59
C SER A 62 -21.14 -9.34 12.39
N GLU A 63 -22.31 -9.34 13.00
CA GLU A 63 -23.34 -10.38 12.80
C GLU A 63 -23.89 -10.36 11.37
N THR A 64 -23.80 -9.21 10.70
CA THR A 64 -24.20 -9.04 9.31
C THR A 64 -23.14 -8.20 8.62
N ILE A 65 -22.47 -8.78 7.65
CA ILE A 65 -21.52 -8.10 6.77
C ILE A 65 -22.02 -8.29 5.34
N SER A 66 -21.94 -7.23 4.53
CA SER A 66 -22.37 -7.29 3.13
C SER A 66 -21.52 -8.29 2.35
N GLU A 67 -22.15 -9.04 1.44
CA GLU A 67 -21.46 -9.94 0.51
C GLU A 67 -20.38 -9.20 -0.31
N GLU A 68 -20.64 -7.94 -0.68
CA GLU A 68 -19.69 -7.08 -1.38
C GLU A 68 -18.34 -6.93 -0.63
N LEU A 69 -18.37 -6.95 0.70
CA LEU A 69 -17.14 -6.85 1.49
C LEU A 69 -16.32 -8.15 1.46
N TYR A 70 -16.98 -9.30 1.29
CA TYR A 70 -16.28 -10.56 1.04
C TYR A 70 -15.67 -10.58 -0.36
N ASP A 71 -16.38 -10.09 -1.37
CA ASP A 71 -15.85 -10.01 -2.74
C ASP A 71 -14.58 -9.12 -2.80
N ILE A 72 -14.60 -7.97 -2.12
CA ILE A 72 -13.42 -7.09 -2.00
C ILE A 72 -12.27 -7.82 -1.29
N TRP A 73 -12.58 -8.58 -0.24
CA TRP A 73 -11.59 -9.34 0.52
C TRP A 73 -10.94 -10.45 -0.32
N ASP A 74 -11.72 -11.16 -1.12
CA ASP A 74 -11.24 -12.21 -2.02
C ASP A 74 -10.37 -11.61 -3.13
N ALA A 75 -10.82 -10.51 -3.76
CA ALA A 75 -10.03 -9.80 -4.77
C ALA A 75 -8.70 -9.27 -4.19
N HIS A 76 -8.70 -8.80 -2.94
CA HIS A 76 -7.47 -8.41 -2.23
C HIS A 76 -6.51 -9.59 -2.04
N HIS A 77 -7.02 -10.75 -1.63
CA HIS A 77 -6.20 -11.95 -1.45
C HIS A 77 -5.63 -12.46 -2.77
N GLU A 78 -6.44 -12.48 -3.82
CA GLU A 78 -6.00 -12.85 -5.16
C GLU A 78 -4.87 -11.92 -5.62
N TYR A 79 -5.05 -10.62 -5.47
CA TYR A 79 -4.02 -9.63 -5.81
C TYR A 79 -2.71 -9.87 -5.04
N LEU A 80 -2.79 -10.11 -3.72
CA LEU A 80 -1.62 -10.38 -2.87
C LEU A 80 -0.99 -11.78 -3.04
N SER A 81 -1.65 -12.70 -3.74
CA SER A 81 -1.09 -14.03 -4.02
C SER A 81 -0.12 -14.04 -5.21
N ARG A 82 -0.06 -12.95 -5.98
CA ARG A 82 0.74 -12.87 -7.21
C ARG A 82 2.24 -12.81 -6.88
N PRO A 83 3.10 -13.49 -7.65
CA PRO A 83 4.54 -13.58 -7.35
C PRO A 83 5.29 -12.25 -7.48
N ASN A 84 4.77 -11.31 -8.29
CA ASN A 84 5.40 -10.02 -8.58
C ASN A 84 4.43 -8.87 -8.31
N ILE A 85 4.02 -8.72 -7.05
CA ILE A 85 3.18 -7.58 -6.67
C ILE A 85 4.02 -6.31 -6.75
N PRO A 86 3.64 -5.33 -7.60
CA PRO A 86 4.45 -4.14 -7.83
C PRO A 86 4.30 -3.12 -6.68
N LEU A 87 3.62 -3.48 -5.60
CA LEU A 87 3.31 -2.65 -4.46
C LEU A 87 4.10 -3.05 -3.22
N SER A 88 4.47 -2.05 -2.45
CA SER A 88 5.11 -2.20 -1.15
C SER A 88 4.67 -1.08 -0.20
N PHE A 89 5.20 -1.11 1.02
CA PHE A 89 5.12 0.01 1.96
C PHE A 89 6.52 0.49 2.31
N ARG A 90 6.63 1.79 2.61
CA ARG A 90 7.84 2.44 3.12
C ARG A 90 7.43 3.46 4.17
N VAL A 91 8.32 3.69 5.13
CA VAL A 91 8.16 4.74 6.15
C VAL A 91 9.16 5.84 5.85
N PHE A 92 8.65 7.00 5.45
CA PHE A 92 9.45 8.20 5.21
C PHE A 92 9.45 9.08 6.46
N THR A 93 10.62 9.53 6.89
CA THR A 93 10.79 10.53 7.93
C THR A 93 11.30 11.81 7.28
N CYS A 94 10.56 12.91 7.44
CA CYS A 94 10.87 14.19 6.80
C CYS A 94 11.09 15.27 7.86
N ARG A 95 12.12 16.12 7.67
CA ARG A 95 12.38 17.32 8.48
C ARG A 95 12.53 18.53 7.56
N LYS A 96 12.06 19.68 8.03
CA LYS A 96 12.23 20.97 7.36
C LYS A 96 13.60 21.55 7.68
#